data_AF-A0A950V4G7-F1
#
_entry.id   AF-A0A950V4G7-F1
#
_cell.length_a   1.000
_cell.length_b   1.000
_cell.length_c   1.000
_cell.angle_alpha   90.00
_cell.angle_beta   90.00
_cell.angle_gamma   90.00
#
_symmetry.space_group_name_H-M   'P 1'
#
loop_
_entity.id
_entity.type
_entity.pdbx_description
1 polymer ?
#
loop_
_entity_poly.entity_id
_entity_poly.type
_entity_poly.pdbx_seq_one_letter_code
_entity_poly.pdbx_strand_id
1 'polypeptide(L)'
;MQVAAYQASLLAKDSMGAIQLIQQRVRQCETDGVSVLCCPEAILGGLADFSDQPGRFAIRTDNGQLASVLAPLTSETVTSIVGFTELSSDGALYNAAAVFQCGRVTGLYRKIRPALRRSVYSPGSETPVFGQVS
;
A
#
# COMPACT_ATOMS: atom_id res chain seq x y z
N MET A 1 9.72 -16.43 -11.89
CA MET A 1 9.12 -15.37 -11.06
C MET A 1 9.97 -15.21 -9.82
N GLN A 2 10.53 -14.03 -9.57
CA GLN A 2 11.31 -13.71 -8.37
C GLN A 2 10.52 -12.71 -7.52
N VAL A 3 10.55 -12.86 -6.20
CA VAL A 3 9.76 -12.06 -5.25
C VAL A 3 10.68 -11.49 -4.18
N ALA A 4 10.57 -10.19 -3.92
CA ALA A 4 11.27 -9.52 -2.83
C ALA A 4 10.28 -9.14 -1.72
N ALA A 5 10.69 -9.36 -0.47
CA ALA A 5 10.03 -8.83 0.72
C ALA A 5 10.85 -7.66 1.26
N TYR A 6 10.28 -6.46 1.26
CA TYR A 6 10.98 -5.27 1.73
C TYR A 6 10.77 -5.07 3.23
N GLN A 7 11.86 -5.05 3.98
CA GLN A 7 11.88 -4.56 5.36
C GLN A 7 12.29 -3.08 5.37
N ALA A 8 11.32 -2.19 5.62
CA ALA A 8 11.54 -0.75 5.63
C ALA A 8 12.07 -0.25 6.98
N SER A 9 12.88 0.80 6.94
CA SER A 9 13.21 1.59 8.13
C SER A 9 11.93 2.22 8.70
N LEU A 10 11.86 2.32 10.03
CA LEU A 10 10.77 3.04 10.69
C LEU A 10 10.90 4.53 10.38
N LEU A 11 9.90 5.08 9.70
CA LEU A 11 9.83 6.52 9.40
C LEU A 11 9.06 7.27 10.49
N ALA A 12 9.18 8.60 10.46
CA ALA A 12 8.36 9.46 11.30
C ALA A 12 6.86 9.18 11.08
N LYS A 13 6.08 9.34 12.16
CA LYS A 13 4.61 9.22 12.14
C LYS A 13 4.01 10.08 11.03
N ASP A 14 3.00 9.54 10.33
CA ASP A 14 2.26 10.17 9.23
C ASP A 14 3.12 10.52 7.99
N SER A 15 4.36 10.00 7.89
CA SER A 15 5.27 10.30 6.77
C SER A 15 4.92 9.56 5.49
N MET A 16 4.94 10.29 4.38
CA MET A 16 4.88 9.75 3.01
C MET A 16 6.26 9.51 2.38
N GLY A 17 7.34 9.75 3.14
CA GLY A 17 8.73 9.59 2.67
C GLY A 17 9.07 8.17 2.21
N ALA A 18 8.26 7.18 2.61
CA ALA A 18 8.41 5.80 2.16
C ALA A 18 8.31 5.66 0.64
N ILE A 19 7.57 6.52 -0.08
CA ILE A 19 7.47 6.45 -1.54
C ILE A 19 8.84 6.53 -2.21
N GLN A 20 9.73 7.41 -1.74
CA GLN A 20 11.08 7.53 -2.30
C GLN A 20 11.93 6.28 -2.02
N LEU A 21 11.78 5.69 -0.84
CA LEU A 21 12.48 4.45 -0.47
C LEU A 21 11.97 3.26 -1.29
N ILE A 22 10.65 3.13 -1.44
CA ILE A 22 10.04 2.07 -2.26
C ILE A 22 10.48 2.24 -3.71
N GLN A 23 10.54 3.46 -4.24
CA GLN A 23 11.01 3.71 -5.60
C GLN A 23 12.46 3.24 -5.81
N GLN A 24 13.34 3.44 -4.83
CA GLN A 24 14.71 2.88 -4.88
C GLN A 24 14.70 1.35 -4.90
N ARG A 25 13.80 0.72 -4.13
CA ARG A 25 13.63 -0.74 -4.13
C ARG A 25 13.05 -1.27 -5.43
N VAL A 26 12.13 -0.55 -6.07
CA VAL A 26 11.61 -0.91 -7.40
C VAL A 26 12.76 -0.95 -8.42
N ARG A 27 13.60 0.09 -8.49
CA ARG A 27 14.77 0.11 -9.39
C ARG A 27 15.76 -1.03 -9.13
N GLN A 28 15.97 -1.37 -7.86
CA GLN A 28 16.80 -2.51 -7.51
C GLN A 28 16.16 -3.83 -7.99
N CYS A 29 14.86 -3.99 -7.77
CA CYS A 29 14.11 -5.16 -8.24
C CYS A 29 14.17 -5.32 -9.77
N GLU A 30 14.07 -4.21 -10.52
CA GLU A 30 14.24 -4.23 -11.98
C GLU A 30 15.61 -4.77 -12.39
N THR A 31 16.67 -4.33 -11.70
CA THR A 31 18.05 -4.78 -11.95
C THR A 31 18.24 -6.26 -11.59
N ASP A 32 17.62 -6.72 -10.51
CA ASP A 32 17.77 -8.08 -9.99
C ASP A 32 16.82 -9.09 -10.68
N GLY A 33 15.96 -8.64 -11.59
CA GLY A 33 14.96 -9.48 -12.25
C GLY A 33 13.85 -9.95 -11.30
N VAL A 34 13.55 -9.19 -10.26
CA VAL A 34 12.44 -9.39 -9.33
C VAL A 34 11.15 -8.91 -9.97
N SER A 35 10.12 -9.77 -9.98
CA SER A 35 8.82 -9.48 -10.58
C SER A 35 7.79 -8.92 -9.60
N VAL A 36 7.96 -9.14 -8.29
CA VAL A 36 7.04 -8.65 -7.25
C VAL A 36 7.81 -8.11 -6.06
N LEU A 37 7.48 -6.88 -5.64
CA LEU A 37 7.98 -6.24 -4.43
C LEU A 37 6.85 -6.13 -3.40
N CYS A 38 6.95 -6.91 -2.32
CA CYS A 38 6.01 -6.85 -1.20
C CYS A 38 6.49 -5.84 -0.15
N CYS A 39 5.74 -4.76 0.05
CA CYS A 39 6.02 -3.78 1.10
C CYS A 39 5.33 -4.17 2.42
N PRO A 40 5.81 -3.64 3.57
CA PRO A 40 5.16 -3.80 4.86
C PRO A 40 3.74 -3.26 4.92
N GLU A 41 3.00 -3.75 5.93
CA GLU A 41 1.71 -3.20 6.36
C GLU A 41 1.83 -1.70 6.67
N ALA A 42 0.86 -0.92 6.18
CA ALA A 42 0.75 0.52 6.44
C ALA A 42 2.06 1.32 6.23
N ILE A 43 2.89 0.91 5.26
CA ILE A 43 4.16 1.59 4.97
C ILE A 43 3.99 3.07 4.61
N LEU A 44 2.83 3.46 4.06
CA LEU A 44 2.48 4.85 3.82
C LEU A 44 1.78 5.44 5.04
N GLY A 45 2.43 6.39 5.73
CA GLY A 45 1.89 7.12 6.88
C GLY A 45 1.95 6.36 8.22
N GLY A 46 2.04 5.02 8.21
CA GLY A 46 2.03 4.20 9.42
C GLY A 46 0.63 3.72 9.82
N LEU A 47 0.56 3.01 10.94
CA LEU A 47 -0.70 2.45 11.47
C LEU A 47 -1.57 3.54 12.09
N ALA A 48 -2.81 3.64 11.60
CA ALA A 48 -3.82 4.59 12.08
C ALA A 48 -4.18 4.40 13.55
N ASP A 49 -4.07 3.16 14.08
CA ASP A 49 -4.28 2.86 15.50
C ASP A 49 -3.34 3.63 16.44
N PHE A 50 -2.20 4.11 15.93
CA PHE A 50 -1.22 4.90 16.68
C PHE A 50 -1.26 6.39 16.34
N SER A 51 -2.24 6.84 15.55
CA SER A 51 -2.42 8.23 15.18
C SER A 51 -3.60 8.90 15.87
N ASP A 52 -3.39 10.15 16.28
CA ASP A 52 -4.44 10.99 16.87
C ASP A 52 -5.33 11.60 15.77
N GLN A 53 -4.82 11.64 14.53
CA GLN A 53 -5.49 12.23 13.37
C GLN A 53 -5.26 11.36 12.12
N PRO A 54 -5.75 10.10 12.11
CA PRO A 54 -5.46 9.14 11.04
C PRO A 54 -5.93 9.60 9.65
N GLY A 55 -6.95 10.47 9.58
CA GLY A 55 -7.40 11.06 8.33
C GLY A 55 -6.37 11.94 7.60
N ARG A 56 -5.28 12.38 8.26
CA ARG A 56 -4.26 13.25 7.64
C ARG A 56 -3.39 12.55 6.61
N PHE A 57 -3.17 11.25 6.77
CA PHE A 57 -2.38 10.44 5.85
C PHE A 57 -3.20 9.34 5.17
N ALA A 58 -4.47 9.21 5.52
CA ALA A 58 -5.38 8.30 4.85
C ALA A 58 -5.54 8.69 3.36
N ILE A 59 -5.58 7.68 2.50
CA ILE A 59 -5.60 7.85 1.05
C ILE A 59 -6.96 7.43 0.52
N ARG A 60 -7.60 8.29 -0.25
CA ARG A 60 -8.84 7.98 -0.95
C ARG A 60 -8.59 7.10 -2.16
N THR A 61 -9.45 6.11 -2.32
CA THR A 61 -9.42 5.14 -3.42
C THR A 61 -10.48 5.45 -4.48
N ASP A 62 -11.43 6.33 -4.18
CA ASP A 62 -12.61 6.66 -5.01
C ASP A 62 -12.42 7.88 -5.94
N ASN A 63 -11.29 8.57 -5.85
CA ASN A 63 -11.05 9.82 -6.57
C ASN A 63 -9.69 9.87 -7.31
N GLY A 64 -9.03 8.72 -7.50
CA GLY A 64 -7.72 8.65 -8.17
C GLY A 64 -6.52 9.11 -7.33
N GLN A 65 -6.72 9.50 -6.06
CA GLN A 65 -5.61 9.90 -5.17
C GLN A 65 -4.60 8.76 -4.99
N LEU A 66 -5.05 7.52 -4.77
CA LEU A 66 -4.15 6.36 -4.64
C LEU A 66 -3.24 6.19 -5.86
N ALA A 67 -3.79 6.23 -7.08
CA ALA A 67 -3.01 6.11 -8.30
C ALA A 67 -1.97 7.25 -8.41
N SER A 68 -2.36 8.47 -8.04
CA SER A 68 -1.46 9.63 -8.05
C SER A 68 -0.31 9.50 -7.03
N VAL A 69 -0.60 8.98 -5.83
CA VAL A 69 0.41 8.73 -4.79
C VAL A 69 1.38 7.63 -5.21
N LEU A 70 0.91 6.58 -5.88
CA LEU A 70 1.73 5.45 -6.30
C LEU A 70 2.43 5.66 -7.65
N ALA A 71 2.04 6.67 -8.44
CA ALA A 71 2.63 6.96 -9.75
C ALA A 71 4.18 6.95 -9.79
N PRO A 72 4.91 7.46 -8.77
CA PRO A 72 6.37 7.39 -8.76
C PRO A 72 6.96 5.97 -8.76
N LEU A 73 6.17 4.97 -8.39
CA LEU A 73 6.56 3.55 -8.31
C LEU A 73 6.35 2.79 -9.63
N THR A 74 5.99 3.49 -10.71
CA THR A 74 5.69 2.87 -12.00
C THR A 74 6.89 2.06 -12.50
N SER A 75 6.62 0.80 -12.85
CA SER A 75 7.56 -0.12 -13.47
C SER A 75 6.81 -1.00 -14.47
N GLU A 76 7.46 -1.32 -15.57
CA GLU A 76 6.94 -2.26 -16.59
C GLU A 76 7.15 -3.72 -16.18
N THR A 77 8.09 -4.00 -15.28
CA THR A 77 8.52 -5.36 -14.93
C THR A 77 8.26 -5.74 -13.47
N VAL A 78 8.12 -4.75 -12.57
CA VAL A 78 7.91 -4.97 -11.14
C VAL A 78 6.49 -4.60 -10.73
N THR A 79 5.76 -5.57 -10.17
CA THR A 79 4.50 -5.30 -9.46
C THR A 79 4.80 -4.97 -8.00
N SER A 80 4.30 -3.82 -7.51
CA SER A 80 4.46 -3.41 -6.12
C SER A 80 3.18 -3.67 -5.32
N ILE A 81 3.30 -4.35 -4.19
CA ILE A 81 2.22 -4.48 -3.20
C ILE A 81 2.49 -3.51 -2.06
N VAL A 82 1.63 -2.50 -1.89
CA VAL A 82 1.89 -1.36 -1.00
C VAL A 82 0.81 -1.25 0.07
N GLY A 83 1.21 -1.35 1.34
CA GLY A 83 0.33 -1.16 2.48
C GLY A 83 0.07 0.31 2.81
N PHE A 84 -1.18 0.67 3.11
CA PHE A 84 -1.58 2.04 3.43
C PHE A 84 -2.87 2.08 4.26
N THR A 85 -3.20 3.26 4.78
CA THR A 85 -4.53 3.52 5.37
C THR A 85 -5.45 4.07 4.29
N GLU A 86 -6.50 3.34 3.96
CA GLU A 86 -7.55 3.80 3.05
C GLU A 86 -8.57 4.66 3.79
N LEU A 87 -9.02 5.73 3.14
CA LEU A 87 -10.23 6.48 3.49
C LEU A 87 -11.31 6.19 2.43
N SER A 88 -12.33 5.45 2.83
CA SER A 88 -13.48 5.11 1.98
C SER A 88 -14.45 6.30 1.83
N SER A 89 -15.35 6.22 0.85
CA SER A 89 -16.32 7.26 0.53
C SER A 89 -17.31 7.56 1.67
N ASP A 90 -17.58 6.56 2.51
CA ASP A 90 -18.40 6.63 3.72
C ASP A 90 -17.63 7.17 4.95
N GLY A 91 -16.35 7.52 4.79
CA GLY A 91 -15.48 8.01 5.86
C GLY A 91 -14.86 6.92 6.72
N ALA A 92 -15.13 5.64 6.45
CA ALA A 92 -14.50 4.53 7.16
C ALA A 92 -13.02 4.41 6.78
N LEU A 93 -12.20 4.06 7.78
CA LEU A 93 -10.79 3.77 7.58
C LEU A 93 -10.58 2.26 7.41
N TYR A 94 -9.75 1.87 6.45
CA TYR A 94 -9.35 0.47 6.28
C TYR A 94 -7.83 0.33 6.28
N ASN A 95 -7.35 -0.74 6.87
CA ASN A 95 -5.97 -1.17 6.71
C ASN A 95 -5.90 -1.93 5.39
N ALA A 96 -5.28 -1.31 4.39
CA ALA A 96 -5.40 -1.75 3.01
C ALA A 96 -4.04 -2.03 2.37
N ALA A 97 -4.05 -2.86 1.33
CA ALA A 97 -2.92 -3.09 0.45
C ALA A 97 -3.36 -2.89 -1.00
N ALA A 98 -2.61 -2.10 -1.76
CA ALA A 98 -2.79 -1.92 -3.20
C ALA A 98 -1.86 -2.84 -3.96
N VAL A 99 -2.36 -3.46 -5.03
CA VAL A 99 -1.54 -4.08 -6.08
C VAL A 99 -1.34 -3.02 -7.16
N PHE A 100 -0.10 -2.61 -7.38
CA PHE A 100 0.29 -1.59 -8.34
C PHE A 100 1.17 -2.20 -9.43
N GLN A 101 0.68 -2.20 -10.66
CA GLN A 101 1.30 -2.85 -11.81
C GLN A 101 1.17 -1.93 -13.04
N CYS A 102 2.26 -1.76 -13.80
CA CYS A 102 2.28 -0.98 -15.04
C CYS A 102 1.64 0.41 -14.92
N GLY A 103 1.94 1.11 -13.81
CA GLY A 103 1.43 2.46 -13.55
C GLY A 103 -0.05 2.52 -13.13
N ARG A 104 -0.67 1.37 -12.82
CA ARG A 104 -2.10 1.27 -12.47
C ARG A 104 -2.29 0.51 -11.17
N VAL A 105 -3.30 0.92 -10.41
CA VAL A 105 -3.82 0.10 -9.30
C VAL A 105 -4.69 -0.99 -9.91
N THR A 106 -4.23 -2.23 -9.85
CA THR A 106 -4.91 -3.41 -10.44
C THR A 106 -5.63 -4.25 -9.39
N GLY A 107 -5.39 -3.97 -8.11
CA GLY A 107 -6.04 -4.65 -7.00
C GLY A 107 -6.03 -3.82 -5.71
N LEU A 108 -7.03 -4.06 -4.87
CA LEU A 108 -7.16 -3.47 -3.55
C LEU A 108 -7.65 -4.55 -2.58
N TYR A 109 -6.95 -4.72 -1.47
CA TYR A 109 -7.32 -5.63 -0.39
C TYR A 109 -7.51 -4.85 0.91
N ARG A 110 -8.59 -5.14 1.63
CA ARG A 110 -8.87 -4.61 2.98
C ARG A 110 -8.69 -5.72 4.02
N LYS A 111 -7.92 -5.47 5.07
CA LYS A 111 -7.62 -6.43 6.14
C LYS A 111 -8.91 -6.90 6.81
N ILE A 112 -9.18 -8.20 6.79
CA ILE A 112 -10.43 -8.79 7.32
C ILE A 112 -10.47 -8.80 8.84
N ARG A 113 -9.32 -8.96 9.48
CA ARG A 113 -9.18 -8.96 10.95
C ARG A 113 -8.24 -7.85 11.40
N PRO A 114 -8.71 -6.59 11.48
CA PRO A 114 -8.02 -5.55 12.21
C PRO A 114 -7.85 -5.93 13.70
N ALA A 115 -6.95 -5.25 14.42
CA ALA A 115 -6.62 -5.62 15.80
C ALA A 115 -7.88 -5.71 16.68
N LEU A 116 -8.14 -6.91 17.21
CA LEU A 116 -9.45 -7.37 17.73
C LEU A 116 -10.04 -6.61 18.93
N ARG A 117 -9.35 -5.60 19.49
CA ARG A 117 -9.78 -4.95 20.74
C ARG A 117 -9.91 -3.43 20.69
N ARG A 118 -9.20 -2.70 19.80
CA ARG A 118 -9.16 -1.22 19.79
C ARG A 118 -8.82 -0.61 18.42
N SER A 119 -9.11 -1.32 17.34
CA SER A 119 -8.75 -0.84 15.99
C SER A 119 -9.65 0.32 15.55
N VAL A 120 -9.04 1.38 15.01
CA VAL A 120 -9.77 2.45 14.30
C VAL A 120 -10.21 2.01 12.90
N TYR A 121 -9.60 0.95 12.38
CA TYR A 121 -9.96 0.37 11.09
C TYR A 121 -11.22 -0.48 11.17
N SER A 122 -12.10 -0.31 10.19
CA SER A 122 -13.17 -1.23 9.85
C SER A 122 -12.62 -2.53 9.26
N PRO A 123 -13.25 -3.69 9.50
CA PRO A 123 -12.86 -4.94 8.87
C PRO A 123 -13.24 -4.96 7.39
N GLY A 124 -12.34 -5.47 6.54
CA GLY A 124 -12.69 -5.89 5.18
C GLY A 124 -13.53 -7.16 5.17
N SER A 125 -14.24 -7.42 4.06
CA SER A 125 -15.13 -8.57 3.90
C SER A 125 -14.75 -9.51 2.76
N GLU A 126 -13.74 -9.17 1.97
CA GLU A 126 -13.40 -9.87 0.73
C GLU A 126 -12.01 -10.50 0.78
N THR A 127 -11.85 -11.64 0.09
CA THR A 127 -10.58 -12.31 -0.17
C THR A 127 -10.32 -12.37 -1.68
N PRO A 128 -10.13 -11.23 -2.36
CA PRO A 128 -9.91 -11.19 -3.80
C PRO A 128 -8.57 -11.84 -4.18
N VAL A 129 -8.50 -12.37 -5.40
CA VAL A 129 -7.28 -12.88 -6.02
C VAL A 129 -6.94 -11.99 -7.22
N PHE A 130 -5.68 -11.58 -7.32
CA PHE A 130 -5.20 -10.69 -8.38
C PHE A 130 -4.25 -11.44 -9.31
N GLY A 131 -4.47 -11.32 -10.62
CA GLY A 131 -3.60 -11.85 -11.65
C GLY A 131 -2.67 -10.78 -12.21
N GLN A 132 -1.70 -11.20 -13.03
CA GLN A 132 -0.89 -10.30 -13.84
C GLN A 132 -1.78 -9.69 -14.93
N VAL A 133 -1.74 -8.37 -15.08
CA VAL A 133 -2.29 -7.70 -16.27
C VAL A 133 -1.26 -7.84 -17.40
N SER A 134 -1.71 -8.38 -18.53
CA SER A 134 -0.95 -8.54 -19.78
C SER A 134 -0.78 -7.22 -20.51
#